data_AF-A0A8A4Z7B1-F1
#
_entry.id   AF-A0A8A4Z7B1-F1
#
_cell.length_a   1.000
_cell.length_b   1.000
_cell.length_c   1.000
_cell.angle_alpha   90.00
_cell.angle_beta   90.00
_cell.angle_gamma   90.00
#
_symmetry.space_group_name_H-M   'P 1'
#
loop_
_entity.id
_entity.type
_entity.pdbx_description
1 polymer ?
#
loop_
_entity_poly.entity_id
_entity_poly.type
_entity_poly.pdbx_seq_one_letter_code
_entity_poly.pdbx_strand_id
1 'polypeptide(L)' 'MSTLQIFAPSAARRRSPLGSVGAARRWVRETPAPRWEGTTGDKATFVGYVGASMVGWTFLGLAASAAFGQLLGLAG' A
#
# COMPACT_ATOMS: atom_id res chain seq x y z
N MET A 1 36.27 33.43 16.04
CA MET A 1 35.11 34.08 15.41
C MET A 1 34.50 33.12 14.42
N SER A 2 33.19 32.91 14.55
CA SER A 2 32.40 31.77 14.08
C SER A 2 32.36 31.57 12.57
N THR A 3 32.64 30.35 12.13
CA THR A 3 32.33 29.86 10.78
C THR A 3 30.85 29.45 10.74
N LEU A 4 30.04 30.24 10.04
CA LEU A 4 28.65 29.94 9.68
C LEU A 4 28.62 28.70 8.77
N GLN A 5 28.47 27.51 9.34
CA GLN A 5 28.02 26.33 8.60
C GLN A 5 26.53 26.50 8.29
N ILE A 6 26.27 27.13 7.15
CA ILE A 6 24.93 27.23 6.56
C ILE A 6 24.42 25.81 6.35
N PHE A 7 23.40 25.46 7.14
CA PHE A 7 22.60 24.26 7.01
C PHE A 7 22.12 24.15 5.56
N ALA A 8 22.71 23.27 4.77
CA ALA A 8 22.16 22.91 3.48
C ALA A 8 20.76 22.32 3.74
N PRO A 9 19.67 22.87 3.18
CA PRO A 9 18.36 22.29 3.34
C PRO A 9 18.44 20.86 2.83
N SER A 10 18.24 19.91 3.74
CA SER A 10 18.15 18.49 3.42
C SER A 10 17.08 18.34 2.37
N ALA A 11 17.50 18.21 1.11
CA ALA A 11 16.63 17.97 -0.01
C ALA A 11 15.75 16.80 0.37
N ALA A 12 14.47 17.08 0.62
CA ALA A 12 13.44 16.09 0.79
C ALA A 12 13.66 15.08 -0.34
N ARG A 13 14.15 13.89 0.04
CA ARG A 13 14.54 12.83 -0.88
C ARG A 13 13.28 12.44 -1.62
N ARG A 14 13.01 13.10 -2.75
CA ARG A 14 11.90 12.79 -3.64
C ARG A 14 12.09 11.32 -3.97
N ARG A 15 11.32 10.44 -3.35
CA ARG A 15 11.27 9.02 -3.72
C ARG A 15 10.77 9.04 -5.14
N SER A 16 11.68 8.93 -6.11
CA SER A 16 11.25 8.86 -7.49
C SER A 16 10.35 7.63 -7.61
N PRO A 17 9.22 7.72 -8.33
CA PRO A 17 8.34 6.58 -8.52
C PRO A 17 9.11 5.37 -9.07
N LEU A 18 10.12 5.62 -9.91
CA LEU A 18 11.04 4.60 -10.42
C LEU A 18 11.86 3.90 -9.32
N GLY A 19 12.31 4.63 -8.30
CA GLY A 19 13.00 4.06 -7.14
C GLY A 19 12.10 3.15 -6.30
N SER A 20 10.80 3.49 -6.19
CA SER A 20 9.83 2.64 -5.48
C SER A 20 9.56 1.33 -6.23
N VAL A 21 9.48 1.37 -7.56
CA VAL A 21 9.29 0.19 -8.41
C VAL A 21 10.53 -0.71 -8.38
N GLY A 22 11.73 -0.13 -8.42
CA GLY A 22 12.98 -0.89 -8.28
C GLY A 22 13.11 -1.57 -6.92
N ALA A 23 12.75 -0.86 -5.85
CA ALA A 23 12.71 -1.42 -4.50
C ALA A 23 11.66 -2.53 -4.37
N ALA A 24 10.47 -2.36 -4.94
CA ALA A 24 9.43 -3.39 -4.95
C ALA A 24 9.85 -4.63 -5.73
N ARG A 25 10.45 -4.49 -6.91
CA ARG A 25 10.99 -5.61 -7.70
C ARG A 25 12.07 -6.37 -6.94
N ARG A 26 13.01 -5.63 -6.34
CA ARG A 26 14.08 -6.21 -5.53
C ARG A 26 13.50 -6.97 -4.34
N TRP A 27 12.53 -6.37 -3.65
CA TRP A 27 11.82 -7.00 -2.56
C TRP A 27 11.09 -8.27 -3.01
N VAL A 28 10.34 -8.27 -4.11
CA VAL A 28 9.68 -9.49 -4.63
C VAL A 28 10.68 -10.60 -4.95
N ARG A 29 11.85 -10.25 -5.50
CA ARG A 29 12.90 -11.22 -5.86
C ARG A 29 13.63 -11.80 -4.65
N GLU A 30 13.86 -10.97 -3.63
CA GLU A 30 14.62 -11.33 -2.43
C GLU A 30 13.73 -11.85 -1.29
N THR A 31 12.42 -11.58 -1.36
CA THR A 31 11.45 -12.07 -0.38
C THR A 31 11.38 -13.60 -0.50
N PRO A 32 11.57 -14.33 0.61
CA PRO A 32 11.37 -15.77 0.62
C PRO A 32 9.99 -16.07 0.02
N ALA A 33 9.96 -16.86 -1.06
CA ALA A 33 8.70 -17.26 -1.68
C ALA A 33 7.78 -17.82 -0.59
N PRO A 34 6.47 -17.47 -0.59
CA PRO A 34 5.53 -17.96 0.41
C PRO A 34 5.64 -19.48 0.50
N ARG A 35 6.29 -19.96 1.56
CA ARG A 35 6.53 -21.38 1.73
C ARG A 35 5.20 -21.97 2.20
N TRP A 36 4.54 -22.73 1.33
CA TRP A 36 3.35 -23.49 1.69
C TRP A 36 3.62 -24.56 2.75
N GLU A 37 4.87 -24.71 3.17
CA GLU A 37 5.37 -25.53 4.29
C GLU A 37 5.07 -24.97 5.68
N GLY A 38 4.46 -23.77 5.79
CA GLY A 38 4.06 -23.19 7.08
C GLY A 38 3.01 -24.03 7.84
N THR A 39 2.83 -23.71 9.13
CA THR A 39 1.87 -24.41 9.98
C THR A 39 0.43 -24.16 9.52
N THR A 40 -0.51 -25.01 9.92
CA THR A 40 -1.94 -24.82 9.59
C THR A 40 -2.47 -23.46 10.08
N GLY A 41 -1.94 -22.93 11.19
CA GLY A 41 -2.30 -21.60 11.70
C GLY A 41 -1.86 -20.46 10.78
N ASP A 42 -0.66 -20.54 10.20
CA ASP A 42 -0.16 -19.54 9.25
C ASP A 42 -1.03 -19.49 7.98
N LYS A 43 -1.46 -20.67 7.51
CA LYS A 43 -2.36 -20.80 6.35
C LYS A 43 -3.74 -20.21 6.64
N ALA A 44 -4.31 -20.52 7.80
CA ALA A 44 -5.60 -19.97 8.21
C ALA A 44 -5.56 -18.44 8.35
N THR A 45 -4.46 -17.90 8.89
CA THR A 45 -4.23 -16.46 9.01
C THR A 45 -4.16 -15.80 7.63
N PHE A 46 -3.42 -16.39 6.69
CA PHE A 46 -3.34 -15.89 5.32
C PHE A 46 -4.69 -15.90 4.61
N VAL A 47 -5.43 -17.02 4.68
CA VAL A 47 -6.77 -17.13 4.09
C VAL A 47 -7.73 -16.12 4.72
N GLY A 48 -7.70 -15.98 6.04
CA GLY A 48 -8.49 -14.98 6.77
C GLY A 48 -8.18 -13.55 6.31
N TYR A 49 -6.90 -13.21 6.15
CA TYR A 49 -6.48 -11.92 5.63
C TYR A 49 -6.99 -11.68 4.21
N VAL A 50 -6.84 -12.65 3.31
CA VAL A 50 -7.31 -12.54 1.92
C VAL A 50 -8.83 -12.38 1.88
N GLY A 51 -9.57 -13.23 2.60
CA GLY A 51 -11.03 -13.16 2.66
C GLY A 51 -11.53 -11.83 3.23
N ALA A 52 -10.97 -11.38 4.35
CA ALA A 52 -11.31 -10.10 4.96
C ALA A 52 -10.99 -8.91 4.04
N SER A 53 -9.86 -8.97 3.32
CA SER A 53 -9.48 -7.95 2.34
C SER A 53 -10.48 -7.89 1.19
N MET A 54 -10.86 -9.03 0.61
CA MET A 54 -11.87 -9.07 -0.46
C MET A 54 -13.19 -8.47 0.01
N VAL A 55 -13.68 -8.89 1.18
CA VAL A 55 -14.93 -8.37 1.76
C VAL A 55 -14.83 -6.86 1.98
N GLY A 56 -13.73 -6.38 2.57
CA GLY A 56 -13.49 -4.95 2.80
C GLY A 56 -13.52 -4.14 1.51
N TRP A 57 -12.82 -4.61 0.46
CA TRP A 57 -12.82 -3.95 -0.84
C TRP A 57 -14.18 -3.99 -1.55
N THR A 58 -14.96 -5.07 -1.39
CA THR A 58 -16.32 -5.13 -1.91
C THR A 58 -17.21 -4.07 -1.25
N PHE A 59 -17.20 -3.99 0.09
CA PHE A 59 -17.98 -2.97 0.79
C PHE A 59 -17.54 -1.55 0.44
N LEU A 60 -16.22 -1.33 0.31
CA LEU A 60 -15.69 -0.03 -0.09
C LEU A 60 -16.14 0.34 -1.52
N GLY A 61 -16.13 -0.62 -2.45
CA GLY A 61 -16.63 -0.43 -3.81
C GLY A 61 -18.12 -0.07 -3.82
N LEU A 62 -18.95 -0.81 -3.08
CA LEU A 62 -20.38 -0.53 -2.95
C LEU A 62 -20.64 0.85 -2.34
N ALA A 63 -19.91 1.22 -1.29
CA ALA A 63 -20.01 2.54 -0.68
C ALA A 63 -19.63 3.65 -1.66
N ALA A 64 -18.55 3.46 -2.43
CA ALA A 64 -18.14 4.41 -3.47
C ALA A 64 -19.20 4.55 -4.57
N SER A 65 -19.78 3.44 -5.04
CA SER A 65 -20.87 3.46 -6.03
C SER A 65 -22.11 4.18 -5.50
N ALA A 66 -22.49 3.93 -4.24
CA ALA A 66 -23.62 4.61 -3.60
C ALA A 66 -23.38 6.12 -3.48
N ALA A 67 -22.18 6.54 -3.05
CA ALA A 67 -21.80 7.95 -2.98
C ALA A 67 -21.85 8.63 -4.35
N PHE A 68 -21.39 7.95 -5.41
CA PHE A 68 -21.51 8.44 -6.78
C PHE A 68 -22.96 8.60 -7.22
N GLY A 69 -23.81 7.62 -6.91
CA GLY A 69 -25.24 7.71 -7.20
C GLY A 69 -25.90 8.91 -6.52
N GLN A 70 -25.57 9.17 -5.25
CA GLN A 70 -26.05 10.35 -4.53
C GLN A 70 -25.57 11.66 -5.16
N LEU A 71 -24.29 11.76 -5.51
CA LEU A 71 -23.74 12.96 -6.17
C LEU A 71 -24.42 13.25 -7.51
N LEU A 72 -24.66 12.22 -8.33
CA LEU A 72 -25.35 12.37 -9.60
C LEU A 72 -26.82 12.76 -9.41
N GLY A 73 -27.49 12.19 -8.42
CA GLY A 73 -28.88 12.54 -8.08
C GLY A 73 -29.04 13.97 -7.56
N LEU A 74 -28.00 14.59 -7.00
CA LEU A 74 -28.00 15.99 -6.59
C LEU A 74 -27.69 16.96 -7.74
N ALA A 75 -27.17 16.47 -8.86
CA ALA A 75 -26.70 17.28 -9.99
C ALA A 75 -27.68 17.34 -11.18
N GLY A 76 -28.73 16.51 -11.17
CA GLY A 76 -29.82 16.52 -12.16
C GLY A 76 -31.10 17.07 -11.57
#